data_AF-A0A4S0REZ2-F1
#
_entry.id   AF-A0A4S0REZ2-F1
#
_cell.length_a   1.000
_cell.length_b   1.000
_cell.length_c   1.000
_cell.angle_alpha   90.00
_cell.angle_beta   90.00
_cell.angle_gamma   90.00
#
_symmetry.space_group_name_H-M   'P 1'
#
loop_
_entity.id
_entity.type
_entity.pdbx_description
1 polymer ?
#
loop_
_entity_poly.entity_id
_entity_poly.type
_entity_poly.pdbx_seq_one_letter_code
_entity_poly.pdbx_strand_id
1 'polypeptide(L)'
;DGPLSDRAGHDITYLAYSGLLHAIGRQASPPVPPLNLVADYGGGAMMLIAGVLAALFQHSRSGKGQVIDAAMVEGASMLATPVHAFMAAGLWRDERGVNLLDSGAPFYDTYETADARHVAVGCLEPR
;
A
#
# COMPACT_ATOMS: atom_id res chain seq x y z
N ASP A 1 15.75 11.89 -6.26
CA ASP A 1 16.56 11.69 -7.48
C ASP A 1 15.93 10.66 -8.42
N GLY A 2 16.54 10.40 -9.57
CA GLY A 2 16.13 9.33 -10.51
C GLY A 2 15.49 9.84 -11.81
N PRO A 3 15.36 8.97 -12.82
CA PRO A 3 14.94 9.37 -14.17
C PRO A 3 13.50 9.91 -14.27
N LEU A 4 12.71 9.73 -13.21
CA LEU A 4 11.32 10.18 -13.14
C LEU A 4 11.12 11.37 -12.18
N SER A 5 12.19 11.92 -11.57
CA SER A 5 12.07 12.96 -10.53
C SER A 5 11.35 14.23 -11.01
N ASP A 6 11.57 14.61 -12.27
CA ASP A 6 11.00 15.83 -12.86
C ASP A 6 9.67 15.57 -13.60
N ARG A 7 9.14 14.34 -13.51
CA ARG A 7 7.93 13.94 -14.22
C ARG A 7 6.71 14.15 -13.34
N ALA A 8 5.71 14.86 -13.86
CA ALA A 8 4.42 15.01 -13.20
C ALA A 8 3.71 13.66 -12.99
N GLY A 9 3.09 13.49 -11.83
CA GLY A 9 2.33 12.30 -11.43
C GLY A 9 1.44 12.57 -10.23
N HIS A 10 0.49 11.67 -10.00
CA HIS A 10 -0.41 11.64 -8.84
C HIS A 10 -0.34 10.27 -8.17
N ASP A 11 -0.95 10.12 -6.99
CA ASP A 11 -1.03 8.87 -6.21
C ASP A 11 -1.04 7.60 -7.08
N ILE A 12 -2.04 7.50 -7.99
CA ILE A 12 -2.22 6.34 -8.87
C ILE A 12 -0.98 5.98 -9.71
N THR A 13 -0.21 6.98 -10.14
CA THR A 13 1.02 6.74 -10.92
C THR A 13 2.15 6.20 -10.05
N TYR A 14 2.33 6.74 -8.84
CA TYR A 14 3.33 6.26 -7.90
C TYR A 14 2.98 4.86 -7.38
N LEU A 15 1.69 4.61 -7.15
CA LEU A 15 1.15 3.31 -6.76
C LEU A 15 1.26 2.26 -7.88
N ALA A 16 1.18 2.69 -9.14
CA ALA A 16 1.46 1.83 -10.29
C ALA A 16 2.93 1.45 -10.37
N TYR A 17 3.85 2.42 -10.18
CA TYR A 17 5.28 2.16 -10.22
C TYR A 17 5.77 1.27 -9.06
N SER A 18 5.13 1.30 -7.91
CA SER A 18 5.44 0.38 -6.79
C SER A 18 4.87 -1.03 -7.00
N GLY A 19 4.06 -1.27 -8.02
CA GLY A 19 3.38 -2.54 -8.29
C GLY A 19 2.13 -2.79 -7.45
N LEU A 20 1.86 -2.01 -6.40
CA LEU A 20 0.70 -2.21 -5.52
C LEU A 20 -0.61 -2.03 -6.26
N LEU A 21 -0.69 -1.10 -7.23
CA LEU A 21 -1.93 -0.91 -7.99
C LEU A 21 -2.32 -2.22 -8.69
N HIS A 22 -1.36 -3.00 -9.20
CA HIS A 22 -1.64 -4.26 -9.86
C HIS A 22 -2.37 -5.26 -8.96
N ALA A 23 -2.07 -5.25 -7.66
CA ALA A 23 -2.64 -6.17 -6.68
C ALA A 23 -4.04 -5.78 -6.18
N ILE A 24 -4.56 -4.60 -6.52
CA ILE A 24 -5.81 -4.07 -5.94
C ILE A 24 -6.97 -4.15 -6.94
N GLY A 25 -8.02 -4.86 -6.56
CA GLY A 25 -9.28 -4.97 -7.30
C GLY A 25 -9.73 -6.43 -7.46
N ARG A 26 -10.81 -6.64 -8.21
CA ARG A 26 -11.37 -7.97 -8.47
C ARG A 26 -10.56 -8.73 -9.52
N GLN A 27 -10.60 -10.06 -9.42
CA GLN A 27 -10.08 -10.93 -10.48
C GLN A 27 -10.76 -10.59 -11.82
N ALA A 28 -9.99 -10.61 -12.91
CA ALA A 28 -10.42 -10.28 -14.27
C ALA A 28 -11.00 -8.86 -14.50
N SER A 29 -11.00 -8.00 -13.48
CA SER A 29 -11.32 -6.57 -13.62
C SER A 29 -10.04 -5.73 -13.69
N PRO A 30 -10.08 -4.53 -14.29
CA PRO A 30 -8.97 -3.59 -14.21
C PRO A 30 -8.60 -3.26 -12.76
N PRO A 31 -7.32 -2.92 -12.48
CA PRO A 31 -6.93 -2.35 -11.19
C PRO A 31 -7.79 -1.16 -10.78
N VAL A 32 -8.09 -1.05 -9.48
CA VAL A 32 -8.87 0.06 -8.93
C VAL A 32 -7.99 0.85 -7.95
N PRO A 33 -7.79 2.17 -8.15
CA PRO A 33 -7.05 2.96 -7.18
C PRO A 33 -7.83 3.03 -5.86
N PRO A 34 -7.21 2.73 -4.71
CA PRO A 34 -7.84 2.81 -3.39
C PRO A 34 -7.91 4.27 -2.92
N LEU A 35 -8.64 5.10 -3.68
CA LEU A 35 -8.57 6.57 -3.60
C LEU A 35 -7.09 7.00 -3.71
N ASN A 36 -6.68 7.98 -2.91
CA ASN A 36 -5.27 8.35 -2.73
C ASN A 36 -4.72 7.96 -1.35
N LEU A 37 -5.27 6.90 -0.74
CA LEU A 37 -4.92 6.52 0.64
C LEU A 37 -3.52 5.92 0.76
N VAL A 38 -3.02 5.29 -0.30
CA VAL A 38 -1.81 4.46 -0.20
C VAL A 38 -0.55 5.25 -0.53
N ALA A 39 -0.45 5.96 -1.65
CA ALA A 39 0.77 6.68 -1.99
C ALA A 39 0.80 8.07 -1.37
N ASP A 40 -0.25 8.89 -1.47
CA ASP A 40 -0.24 10.25 -0.91
C ASP A 40 -0.14 10.22 0.63
N TYR A 41 -0.95 9.37 1.29
CA TYR A 41 -1.03 9.35 2.75
C TYR A 41 -0.15 8.28 3.40
N GLY A 42 -0.45 7.00 3.16
CA GLY A 42 0.25 5.90 3.83
C GLY A 42 1.75 5.84 3.51
N GLY A 43 2.10 5.96 2.23
CA GLY A 43 3.47 5.90 1.72
C GLY A 43 4.16 7.27 1.67
N GLY A 44 3.40 8.37 1.58
CA GLY A 44 3.94 9.72 1.49
C GLY A 44 3.95 10.40 2.84
N ALA A 45 2.80 10.96 3.23
CA ALA A 45 2.66 11.78 4.42
C ALA A 45 3.13 11.08 5.71
N MET A 46 2.77 9.81 5.91
CA MET A 46 3.18 9.07 7.12
C MET A 46 4.69 8.80 7.15
N MET A 47 5.32 8.50 6.00
CA MET A 47 6.77 8.32 5.92
C MET A 47 7.51 9.62 6.19
N LEU A 48 7.03 10.75 5.66
CA LEU A 48 7.59 12.06 5.94
C LEU A 48 7.45 12.43 7.43
N ILE A 49 6.28 12.20 8.04
CA ILE A 49 6.07 12.45 9.47
C ILE A 49 7.02 11.60 10.31
N ALA A 50 7.15 10.31 10.02
CA ALA A 50 8.08 9.43 10.72
C ALA A 50 9.54 9.91 10.58
N GLY A 51 9.95 10.29 9.36
CA GLY A 51 11.28 10.85 9.09
C GLY A 51 11.55 12.14 9.88
N VAL A 52 10.59 13.06 9.93
CA VAL A 52 10.70 14.32 10.70
C VAL A 52 10.83 14.04 12.19
N LEU A 53 9.99 13.17 12.75
CA LEU A 53 10.07 12.80 14.16
C LEU A 53 11.42 12.14 14.51
N ALA A 54 11.91 11.25 13.64
CA ALA A 54 13.23 10.64 13.80
C ALA A 54 14.36 11.67 13.74
N ALA A 55 14.28 12.64 12.81
CA ALA A 55 15.26 13.71 12.68
C ALA A 55 15.23 14.66 13.88
N LEU A 56 14.06 14.98 14.44
CA LEU A 56 13.93 15.78 15.66
C LEU A 56 14.55 15.06 16.87
N PHE A 57 14.32 13.75 16.99
CA PHE A 57 14.98 12.95 18.02
C PHE A 57 16.50 12.96 17.85
N GLN A 58 17.01 12.74 16.63
CA GLN A 58 18.44 12.81 16.34
C GLN A 58 19.02 14.22 16.61
N HIS A 59 18.27 15.27 16.28
CA HIS A 59 18.65 16.66 16.52
C HIS A 59 18.81 16.95 18.01
N SER A 60 17.90 16.46 18.86
CA SER A 60 17.97 16.64 20.31
C SER A 60 19.26 16.10 20.95
N ARG A 61 19.93 15.15 20.28
CA ARG A 61 21.18 14.52 20.74
C ARG A 61 22.43 15.12 20.11
N SER A 62 22.32 15.59 18.87
CA SER A 62 23.47 16.02 18.07
C SER A 62 23.57 17.53 17.88
N GLY A 63 22.46 18.26 18.05
CA GLY A 63 22.32 19.67 17.69
C GLY A 63 22.33 19.94 16.18
N LYS A 64 22.39 18.92 15.31
CA LYS A 64 22.48 19.08 13.86
C LYS A 64 21.15 18.70 13.18
N GLY A 65 20.77 19.44 12.16
CA GLY A 65 19.66 19.07 11.27
C GLY A 65 20.12 18.11 10.16
N GLN A 66 19.17 17.63 9.36
CA GLN A 66 19.41 16.80 8.19
C GLN A 66 18.28 16.99 7.17
N VAL A 67 18.50 16.58 5.92
CA VAL A 67 17.47 16.53 4.86
C VAL A 67 16.74 15.20 4.97
N ILE A 68 15.41 15.23 4.83
CA ILE A 68 14.57 14.04 4.73
C ILE A 68 13.99 14.04 3.32
N ASP A 69 14.38 13.06 2.52
CA ASP A 69 13.73 12.74 1.25
C ASP A 69 12.70 11.63 1.51
N ALA A 70 11.44 11.87 1.13
CA ALA A 70 10.33 10.96 1.39
C ALA A 70 9.52 10.78 0.09
N ALA A 71 9.95 9.84 -0.75
CA ALA A 71 9.31 9.56 -2.01
C ALA A 71 8.09 8.63 -1.83
N MET A 72 6.93 9.05 -2.35
CA MET A 72 5.68 8.27 -2.27
C MET A 72 5.80 6.86 -2.87
N VAL A 73 6.58 6.70 -3.95
CA VAL A 73 6.81 5.39 -4.59
C VAL A 73 7.59 4.45 -3.67
N GLU A 74 8.57 4.96 -2.94
CA GLU A 74 9.37 4.16 -1.99
C GLU A 74 8.53 3.80 -0.77
N GLY A 75 7.80 4.75 -0.21
CA GLY A 75 6.91 4.49 0.92
C GLY A 75 5.77 3.53 0.58
N ALA A 76 5.16 3.64 -0.61
CA ALA A 76 4.18 2.67 -1.09
C ALA A 76 4.80 1.27 -1.25
N SER A 77 6.03 1.19 -1.79
CA SER A 77 6.77 -0.08 -1.90
C SER A 77 7.07 -0.67 -0.52
N MET A 78 7.43 0.16 0.47
CA MET A 78 7.62 -0.26 1.85
C MET A 78 6.32 -0.83 2.46
N LEU A 79 5.17 -0.21 2.19
CA LEU A 79 3.87 -0.74 2.65
C LEU A 79 3.53 -2.10 2.05
N ALA A 80 4.03 -2.44 0.86
CA ALA A 80 3.87 -3.78 0.26
C ALA A 80 4.87 -4.84 0.74
N THR A 81 5.78 -4.50 1.66
CA THR A 81 6.75 -5.47 2.19
C THR A 81 6.08 -6.79 2.65
N PRO A 82 4.94 -6.80 3.36
CA PRO A 82 4.26 -8.05 3.72
C PRO A 82 3.80 -8.88 2.50
N VAL A 83 3.31 -8.23 1.44
CA VAL A 83 2.89 -8.90 0.19
C VAL A 83 4.11 -9.52 -0.50
N HIS A 84 5.22 -8.79 -0.60
CA HIS A 84 6.47 -9.31 -1.15
C HIS A 84 7.02 -10.49 -0.32
N ALA A 85 6.92 -10.42 1.01
CA ALA A 85 7.30 -11.52 1.88
C ALA A 85 6.44 -12.78 1.65
N PHE A 86 5.13 -12.63 1.48
CA PHE A 86 4.24 -13.75 1.16
C PHE A 86 4.51 -14.33 -0.23
N MET A 87 4.79 -13.48 -1.24
CA MET A 87 5.20 -13.97 -2.56
C MET A 87 6.48 -14.78 -2.49
N ALA A 88 7.49 -14.30 -1.75
CA ALA A 88 8.75 -15.01 -1.55
C ALA A 88 8.56 -16.34 -0.80
N ALA A 89 7.57 -16.42 0.09
CA ALA A 89 7.22 -17.65 0.81
C ALA A 89 6.31 -18.60 0.00
N GLY A 90 5.90 -18.23 -1.22
CA GLY A 90 4.95 -19.01 -2.02
C GLY A 90 3.51 -18.98 -1.51
N LEU A 91 3.19 -18.04 -0.62
CA LEU A 91 1.87 -17.84 -0.01
C LEU A 91 1.03 -16.78 -0.73
N TRP A 92 1.62 -16.11 -1.72
CA TRP A 92 0.95 -15.11 -2.55
C TRP A 92 1.33 -15.32 -4.01
N ARG A 93 0.38 -15.13 -4.91
CA ARG A 93 0.53 -15.20 -6.36
C ARG A 93 0.44 -13.80 -6.94
N ASP A 94 1.30 -13.50 -7.92
CA ASP A 94 1.23 -12.27 -8.71
C ASP A 94 0.06 -12.35 -9.73
N GLU A 95 -1.14 -12.52 -9.18
CA GLU A 95 -2.42 -12.52 -9.87
C GLU A 95 -3.41 -11.87 -8.91
N ARG A 96 -4.17 -10.89 -9.40
CA ARG A 96 -5.10 -10.10 -8.59
C ARG A 96 -6.37 -10.88 -8.29
N GLY A 97 -6.83 -10.81 -7.05
CA GLY A 97 -8.11 -11.36 -6.61
C GLY A 97 -8.10 -12.88 -6.45
N VAL A 98 -6.94 -13.49 -6.23
CA VAL A 98 -6.80 -14.95 -6.02
C VAL A 98 -6.08 -15.31 -4.72
N ASN A 99 -5.77 -14.31 -3.89
CA ASN A 99 -5.00 -14.46 -2.66
C ASN A 99 -5.88 -14.28 -1.41
N LEU A 100 -5.28 -14.52 -0.25
CA LEU A 100 -5.97 -14.50 1.03
C LEU A 100 -6.57 -13.12 1.39
N LEU A 101 -5.90 -12.02 1.01
CA LEU A 101 -6.22 -10.66 1.46
C LEU A 101 -6.61 -9.70 0.31
N ASP A 102 -6.94 -10.24 -0.87
CA ASP A 102 -7.25 -9.44 -2.07
C ASP A 102 -8.60 -9.80 -2.72
N SER A 103 -9.51 -10.43 -1.95
CA SER A 103 -10.81 -11.01 -2.36
C SER A 103 -10.77 -12.41 -3.00
N GLY A 104 -9.62 -13.07 -3.07
CA GLY A 104 -9.55 -14.48 -3.48
C GLY A 104 -10.11 -15.48 -2.46
N ALA A 105 -10.25 -15.09 -1.19
CA ALA A 105 -10.79 -15.93 -0.13
C ALA A 105 -12.24 -15.52 0.22
N PRO A 106 -13.22 -16.44 0.18
CA PRO A 106 -14.62 -16.12 0.46
C PRO A 106 -14.87 -15.71 1.93
N PHE A 107 -13.94 -16.03 2.83
CA PHE A 107 -13.99 -15.61 4.24
C PHE A 107 -13.22 -14.30 4.50
N TYR A 108 -12.74 -13.62 3.46
CA TYR A 108 -12.10 -12.30 3.51
C TYR A 108 -12.54 -11.44 2.31
N ASP A 109 -13.83 -11.06 2.31
CA ASP A 109 -14.46 -10.33 1.21
C ASP A 109 -15.75 -9.62 1.63
N THR A 110 -16.37 -8.88 0.71
CA THR A 110 -17.68 -8.23 0.87
C THR A 110 -18.78 -8.96 0.12
N TYR A 111 -19.98 -9.03 0.70
CA TYR A 111 -21.16 -9.68 0.11
C TYR A 111 -22.38 -8.75 0.11
N GLU A 112 -23.17 -8.79 -0.96
CA GLU A 112 -24.42 -8.03 -1.07
C GLU A 112 -25.54 -8.64 -0.21
N THR A 113 -26.31 -7.79 0.47
CA THR A 113 -27.45 -8.15 1.32
C THR A 113 -28.78 -7.97 0.59
N ALA A 114 -29.87 -8.47 1.17
CA ALA A 114 -31.22 -8.38 0.58
C ALA A 114 -31.72 -6.93 0.36
N ASP A 115 -31.15 -5.96 1.07
CA ASP A 115 -31.41 -4.52 0.90
C ASP A 115 -30.38 -3.82 0.00
N ALA A 116 -29.65 -4.57 -0.83
CA ALA A 116 -28.63 -4.10 -1.77
C ALA A 116 -27.47 -3.32 -1.13
N ARG A 117 -27.25 -3.52 0.19
CA ARG A 117 -26.06 -3.04 0.90
C ARG A 117 -25.00 -4.15 0.94
N HIS A 118 -23.88 -3.88 1.60
CA HIS A 118 -22.79 -4.84 1.69
C HIS A 118 -22.45 -5.13 3.15
N VAL A 119 -22.10 -6.38 3.43
CA VAL A 119 -21.41 -6.80 4.65
C VAL A 119 -19.96 -7.14 4.34
N ALA A 120 -19.03 -6.84 5.24
CA ALA A 120 -17.65 -7.28 5.16
C ALA A 120 -17.45 -8.52 6.04
N VAL A 121 -16.88 -9.58 5.47
CA VAL A 121 -16.51 -10.83 6.14
C VAL A 121 -14.98 -10.89 6.23
N GLY A 122 -14.46 -11.23 7.40
CA GLY A 122 -13.02 -11.31 7.68
C GLY A 122 -12.69 -12.42 8.68
N CYS A 123 -13.27 -13.59 8.49
CA CYS A 123 -13.12 -14.75 9.37
C CYS A 123 -11.84 -15.53 9.02
N LEU A 124 -10.67 -14.94 9.28
CA LEU A 124 -9.37 -15.56 8.98
C LEU A 124 -9.03 -16.67 9.99
N GLU A 125 -9.35 -16.46 11.27
CA GLU A 125 -9.11 -17.43 12.32
C GLU A 125 -10.24 -18.48 12.40
N PRO A 126 -9.93 -19.74 12.76
CA PRO A 126 -10.91 -20.82 12.82
C PRO A 126 -11.89 -20.76 14.00
N ARG A 127 -11.85 -19.72 14.86
CA ARG A 127 -12.62 -19.62 16.12
C ARG A 127 -13.28 -18.26 16.28
#